data_AF-A0A0M3J6P5-F1
#
_entry.id   AF-A0A0M3J6P5-F1
#
_cell.length_a   1.000
_cell.length_b   1.000
_cell.length_c   1.000
_cell.angle_alpha   90.00
_cell.angle_beta   90.00
_cell.angle_gamma   90.00
#
_symmetry.space_group_name_H-M   'P 1'
#
loop_
_entity.id
_entity.type
_entity.pdbx_description
1 polymer ?
#
loop_
_entity_poly.entity_id
_entity_poly.type
_entity_poly.pdbx_seq_one_letter_code
_entity_poly.pdbx_strand_id
1 'polypeptide(L)'
;MVKCVKASVNEWLPEINGMRAELHLPPFEVYHYPAESVGLYRALDKERQRLKSLKEDRVNGQRQMVDEVRSIAMRIGEEAGELPDVQKVWENDILTTLQERVVELSRELSERIGKARQWQTDLQRWFHQTGKKPEDDDATKVFLELDLEDPERVFDQSFMDNFKDVHQSVCNPILRFIPLFRFCIIPSRLDDHVVIFTCDAMVNYEEWIELAQFSYVEAIVKLDELWEQCHIPQTIRQFPREFNPSTHTASDLAKIQQEVEKLSRFHQERQDVYAKLKEWKTLWMEKVEYESHASDKSAYTNRGGQLQVTLQVYIRS
;
A
#
# COMPACT_ATOMS: atom_id res chain seq x y z
N MET A 1 -51.36 21.93 60.92
CA MET A 1 -50.71 20.69 60.42
C MET A 1 -51.45 20.10 59.22
N VAL A 2 -52.72 19.69 59.32
CA VAL A 2 -53.48 19.07 58.22
C VAL A 2 -53.62 19.97 56.97
N LYS A 3 -53.85 21.28 57.15
CA LYS A 3 -53.89 22.25 56.03
C LYS A 3 -52.56 22.35 55.25
N CYS A 4 -51.43 22.21 55.92
CA CYS A 4 -50.11 22.24 55.29
C CYS A 4 -49.87 20.96 54.47
N VAL A 5 -50.26 19.79 55.00
CA VAL A 5 -50.15 18.51 54.29
C VAL A 5 -51.00 18.52 53.01
N LYS A 6 -52.24 19.04 53.08
CA LYS A 6 -53.13 19.15 51.93
C LYS A 6 -52.57 20.08 50.84
N ALA A 7 -52.00 21.22 51.22
CA ALA A 7 -51.36 22.14 50.28
C ALA A 7 -50.16 21.48 49.57
N SER A 8 -49.26 20.82 50.32
CA SER A 8 -48.10 20.13 49.74
C SER A 8 -48.49 18.96 48.83
N VAL A 9 -49.53 18.20 49.17
CA VAL A 9 -50.02 17.11 48.30
C VAL A 9 -50.54 17.65 46.98
N ASN A 10 -51.30 18.75 46.99
CA ASN A 10 -51.82 19.39 45.77
C ASN A 10 -50.72 19.99 44.89
N GLU A 11 -49.60 20.42 45.49
CA GLU A 11 -48.43 20.94 44.78
C GLU A 11 -47.53 19.82 44.22
N TRP A 12 -47.30 18.77 45.00
CA TRP A 12 -46.32 17.72 44.65
C TRP A 12 -46.88 16.71 43.65
N LEU A 13 -48.18 16.44 43.66
CA LEU A 13 -48.78 15.49 42.72
C LEU A 13 -48.57 15.90 41.25
N PRO A 14 -48.83 17.16 40.81
CA PRO A 14 -48.52 17.58 39.44
C PRO A 14 -47.02 17.62 39.16
N GLU A 15 -46.17 18.01 40.13
CA GLU A 15 -44.70 17.97 39.97
C GLU A 15 -44.20 16.53 39.71
N ILE A 16 -44.67 15.57 40.52
CA ILE A 16 -44.33 14.14 40.39
C ILE A 16 -44.83 13.57 39.07
N ASN A 17 -46.05 13.89 38.67
CA ASN A 17 -46.58 13.44 37.38
C ASN A 17 -45.83 14.08 36.20
N GLY A 18 -45.39 15.34 36.34
CA GLY A 18 -44.50 15.99 35.38
C GLY A 18 -43.16 15.26 35.25
N MET A 19 -42.49 14.97 36.37
CA MET A 19 -41.23 14.19 36.39
C MET A 19 -41.43 12.77 35.84
N ARG A 20 -42.56 12.11 36.13
CA ARG A 20 -42.87 10.79 35.59
C ARG A 20 -43.11 10.85 34.08
N ALA A 21 -43.81 11.86 33.59
CA ALA A 21 -43.99 12.08 32.15
C ALA A 21 -42.65 12.30 31.43
N GLU A 22 -41.76 13.14 31.99
CA GLU A 22 -40.39 13.34 31.47
C GLU A 22 -39.57 12.05 31.45
N LEU A 23 -39.79 11.14 32.40
CA LEU A 23 -39.11 9.85 32.47
C LEU A 23 -39.82 8.74 31.69
N HIS A 24 -40.91 9.05 30.97
CA HIS A 24 -41.78 8.10 30.29
C HIS A 24 -42.36 7.00 31.20
N LEU A 25 -42.67 7.36 32.45
CA LEU A 25 -43.29 6.49 33.44
C LEU A 25 -44.81 6.75 33.52
N PRO A 26 -45.63 5.74 33.84
CA PRO A 26 -47.07 5.93 34.03
C PRO A 26 -47.34 6.90 35.19
N PRO A 27 -48.47 7.63 35.23
CA PRO A 27 -48.80 8.55 36.32
C PRO A 27 -48.81 7.88 37.72
N PHE A 28 -48.65 8.68 38.77
CA PHE A 28 -48.69 8.17 40.15
C PHE A 28 -50.11 7.74 40.55
N GLU A 29 -50.24 6.49 41.01
CA GLU A 29 -51.53 5.92 41.41
C GLU A 29 -51.93 6.38 42.83
N VAL A 30 -52.96 7.22 42.91
CA VAL A 30 -53.44 7.79 44.19
C VAL A 30 -54.49 6.90 44.87
N TYR A 31 -55.12 5.97 44.13
CA TYR A 31 -56.28 5.20 44.59
C TYR A 31 -56.02 4.33 45.84
N HIS A 32 -54.77 3.98 46.11
CA HIS A 32 -54.37 3.18 47.26
C HIS A 32 -54.24 3.96 48.58
N TYR A 33 -54.35 5.29 48.52
CA TYR A 33 -54.17 6.16 49.68
C TYR A 33 -55.45 6.96 49.97
N PRO A 34 -55.89 7.04 51.24
CA PRO A 34 -56.96 7.96 51.61
C PRO A 34 -56.57 9.39 51.25
N ALA A 35 -57.51 10.13 50.66
CA ALA A 35 -57.33 11.53 50.33
C ALA A 35 -56.88 12.32 51.57
N GLU A 36 -55.89 13.21 51.39
CA GLU A 36 -55.35 14.08 52.45
C GLU A 36 -54.65 13.35 53.61
N SER A 37 -54.31 12.06 53.42
CA SER A 37 -53.60 11.29 54.43
C SER A 37 -52.11 11.65 54.52
N VAL A 38 -51.56 11.57 55.73
CA VAL A 38 -50.11 11.63 55.98
C VAL A 38 -49.38 10.48 55.26
N GLY A 39 -50.07 9.36 55.01
CA GLY A 39 -49.57 8.25 54.20
C GLY A 39 -49.31 8.65 52.75
N LEU A 40 -50.25 9.34 52.10
CA LEU A 40 -50.07 9.87 50.74
C LEU A 40 -48.91 10.85 50.68
N TYR A 41 -48.79 11.77 51.65
CA TYR A 41 -47.67 12.71 51.70
C TYR A 41 -46.30 12.01 51.77
N ARG A 42 -46.15 11.01 52.65
CA ARG A 42 -44.90 10.23 52.76
C ARG A 42 -44.62 9.42 51.50
N ALA A 43 -45.65 8.90 50.84
CA ALA A 43 -45.50 8.18 49.57
C ALA A 43 -45.03 9.11 48.45
N LEU A 44 -45.61 10.31 48.33
CA LEU A 44 -45.20 11.33 47.36
C LEU A 44 -43.79 11.85 47.63
N ASP A 45 -43.40 12.08 48.90
CA ASP A 45 -42.03 12.49 49.24
C ASP A 45 -40.99 11.45 48.83
N LYS A 46 -41.24 10.17 49.16
CA LYS A 46 -40.39 9.06 48.75
C LYS A 46 -40.31 8.94 47.23
N GLU A 47 -41.45 9.04 46.54
CA GLU A 47 -41.49 8.96 45.09
C GLU A 47 -40.74 10.12 44.43
N ARG A 48 -40.89 11.34 44.96
CA ARG A 48 -40.17 12.52 44.50
C ARG A 48 -38.66 12.33 44.62
N GLN A 49 -38.18 11.85 45.77
CA GLN A 49 -36.76 11.56 45.98
C GLN A 49 -36.27 10.49 45.00
N ARG A 50 -37.05 9.41 44.80
CA ARG A 50 -36.75 8.35 43.85
C ARG A 50 -36.65 8.87 42.42
N LEU A 51 -37.59 9.70 41.98
CA LEU A 51 -37.61 10.25 40.62
C LEU A 51 -36.47 11.24 40.37
N LYS A 52 -36.11 12.05 41.38
CA LYS A 52 -34.94 12.93 41.29
C LYS A 52 -33.64 12.14 41.11
N SER A 53 -33.42 11.13 41.94
CA SER A 53 -32.28 10.22 41.80
C SER A 53 -32.27 9.56 40.43
N LEU A 54 -33.41 9.00 39.99
CA LEU A 54 -33.52 8.31 38.71
C LEU A 54 -33.25 9.24 37.52
N LYS A 55 -33.71 10.49 37.58
CA LYS A 55 -33.44 11.50 36.55
C LYS A 55 -31.97 11.86 36.51
N GLU A 56 -31.35 12.08 37.66
CA GLU A 56 -29.91 12.36 37.77
C GLU A 56 -29.07 11.19 37.23
N ASP A 57 -29.41 9.96 37.59
CA ASP A 57 -28.74 8.75 37.09
C ASP A 57 -28.84 8.63 35.57
N ARG A 58 -30.03 8.90 34.98
CA ARG A 58 -30.20 8.91 33.52
C ARG A 58 -29.37 9.99 32.85
N VAL A 59 -29.40 11.22 33.36
CA VAL A 59 -28.63 12.35 32.83
C VAL A 59 -27.12 12.10 32.92
N ASN A 60 -26.66 11.47 34.01
CA ASN A 60 -25.26 11.09 34.16
C ASN A 60 -24.86 10.00 33.15
N GLY A 61 -25.69 8.98 32.94
CA GLY A 61 -25.45 7.95 31.93
C GLY A 61 -25.42 8.52 30.50
N GLN A 62 -26.30 9.47 30.19
CA GLN A 62 -26.29 10.19 28.92
C GLN A 62 -25.00 10.98 28.72
N ARG A 63 -24.54 11.69 29.76
CA ARG A 63 -23.27 12.43 29.73
C ARG A 63 -22.08 11.51 29.45
N GLN A 64 -22.01 10.38 30.15
CA GLN A 64 -20.95 9.39 29.93
C GLN A 64 -20.95 8.88 28.48
N MET A 65 -22.13 8.62 27.90
CA MET A 65 -22.24 8.18 26.51
C MET A 65 -21.77 9.25 25.52
N VAL A 66 -22.10 10.53 25.75
CA VAL A 66 -21.58 11.65 24.94
C VAL A 66 -20.07 11.74 25.02
N ASP A 67 -19.52 11.63 26.23
CA ASP A 67 -18.08 11.71 26.46
C ASP A 67 -17.35 10.51 25.83
N GLU A 68 -17.95 9.32 25.86
CA GLU A 68 -17.45 8.12 25.19
C GLU A 68 -17.42 8.29 23.67
N VAL A 69 -18.52 8.75 23.06
CA VAL A 69 -18.56 9.03 21.61
C VAL A 69 -17.46 10.03 21.23
N ARG A 70 -17.30 11.12 22.01
CA ARG A 70 -16.26 12.12 21.75
C ARG A 70 -14.86 11.54 21.86
N SER A 71 -14.61 10.75 22.90
CA SER A 71 -13.31 10.12 23.13
C SER A 71 -12.96 9.16 21.99
N ILE A 72 -13.88 8.29 21.58
CA ILE A 72 -13.64 7.34 20.49
C ILE A 72 -13.48 8.08 19.16
N ALA A 73 -14.34 9.05 18.84
CA ALA A 73 -14.23 9.85 17.62
C ALA A 73 -12.87 10.57 17.54
N MET A 74 -12.43 11.20 18.63
CA MET A 74 -11.11 11.83 18.71
C MET A 74 -9.98 10.83 18.46
N ARG A 75 -10.07 9.61 19.02
CA ARG A 75 -9.08 8.55 18.77
C ARG A 75 -9.08 8.04 17.33
N ILE A 76 -10.21 8.07 16.63
CA ILE A 76 -10.30 7.70 15.21
C ILE A 76 -9.85 8.86 14.30
N GLY A 77 -9.68 10.07 14.84
CA GLY A 77 -9.40 11.29 14.08
C GLY A 77 -10.63 11.84 13.37
N GLU A 78 -11.82 11.48 13.82
CA GLU A 78 -13.10 11.96 13.29
C GLU A 78 -13.76 12.99 14.20
N GLU A 79 -14.54 13.89 13.62
CA GLU A 79 -15.39 14.79 14.38
C GLU A 79 -16.60 14.03 14.92
N ALA A 80 -16.90 14.21 16.22
CA ALA A 80 -18.01 13.54 16.88
C ALA A 80 -19.41 13.99 16.37
N GLY A 81 -19.47 15.02 15.51
CA GLY A 81 -20.70 15.59 14.97
C GLY A 81 -21.51 16.38 16.00
N GLU A 82 -22.75 16.71 15.63
CA GLU A 82 -23.71 17.34 16.54
C GLU A 82 -24.26 16.32 17.53
N LEU A 83 -24.01 16.55 18.82
CA LEU A 83 -24.43 15.66 19.90
C LEU A 83 -25.67 16.24 20.60
N PRO A 84 -26.64 15.40 21.01
CA PRO A 84 -27.86 15.87 21.66
C PRO A 84 -27.59 16.57 22.99
N ASP A 85 -28.45 17.53 23.36
CA ASP A 85 -28.36 18.22 24.64
C ASP A 85 -28.67 17.27 25.81
N VAL A 86 -27.74 17.18 26.76
CA VAL A 86 -27.78 16.26 27.92
C VAL A 86 -28.65 16.79 29.05
N GLN A 87 -29.13 18.05 28.99
CA GLN A 87 -29.96 18.63 30.06
C GLN A 87 -31.34 17.97 30.20
N LYS A 88 -31.83 17.30 29.15
CA LYS A 88 -33.10 16.58 29.14
C LYS A 88 -32.88 15.09 29.01
N VAL A 89 -33.73 14.32 29.69
CA VAL A 89 -33.79 12.87 29.50
C VAL A 89 -34.26 12.61 28.06
N TRP A 90 -33.50 11.81 27.34
CA TRP A 90 -33.74 11.52 25.94
C TRP A 90 -34.77 10.43 25.81
N GLU A 91 -35.48 10.46 24.69
CA GLU A 91 -36.34 9.38 24.26
C GLU A 91 -35.51 8.14 23.90
N ASN A 92 -36.14 6.97 23.94
CA ASN A 92 -35.48 5.70 23.67
C ASN A 92 -34.86 5.64 22.26
N ASP A 93 -35.45 6.33 21.28
CA ASP A 93 -34.96 6.34 19.91
C ASP A 93 -33.60 7.05 19.78
N ILE A 94 -33.43 8.19 20.47
CA ILE A 94 -32.16 8.93 20.52
C ILE A 94 -31.10 8.10 21.25
N LEU A 95 -31.48 7.46 22.36
CA LEU A 95 -30.58 6.58 23.11
C LEU A 95 -30.10 5.42 22.24
N THR A 96 -31.01 4.77 21.52
CA THR A 96 -30.68 3.65 20.63
C THR A 96 -29.75 4.10 19.51
N THR A 97 -30.05 5.23 18.87
CA THR A 97 -29.20 5.81 17.81
C THR A 97 -27.78 6.11 18.31
N LEU A 98 -27.64 6.71 19.50
CA LEU A 98 -26.33 7.03 20.05
C LEU A 98 -25.57 5.77 20.50
N GLN A 99 -26.27 4.77 21.05
CA GLN A 99 -25.68 3.46 21.38
C GLN A 99 -25.16 2.74 20.13
N GLU A 100 -25.92 2.72 19.04
CA GLU A 100 -25.48 2.17 17.76
C GLU A 100 -24.23 2.89 17.25
N ARG A 101 -24.18 4.23 17.38
CA ARG A 101 -23.00 5.02 17.02
C ARG A 101 -21.77 4.70 17.87
N VAL A 102 -21.93 4.52 19.19
CA VAL A 102 -20.83 4.07 20.07
C VAL A 102 -20.30 2.72 19.60
N VAL A 103 -21.18 1.77 19.30
CA VAL A 103 -20.79 0.42 18.83
C VAL A 103 -20.07 0.49 17.50
N GLU A 104 -20.56 1.28 16.56
CA GLU A 104 -19.93 1.47 15.24
C GLU A 104 -18.51 2.03 15.36
N LEU A 105 -18.35 3.15 16.09
CA LEU A 105 -17.06 3.78 16.29
C LEU A 105 -16.10 2.85 17.07
N SER A 106 -16.59 2.17 18.12
CA SER A 106 -15.78 1.21 18.87
C SER A 106 -15.27 0.07 17.99
N ARG A 107 -16.13 -0.44 17.10
CA ARG A 107 -15.76 -1.49 16.14
C ARG A 107 -14.67 -1.00 15.20
N GLU A 108 -14.81 0.21 14.66
CA GLU A 108 -13.83 0.78 13.75
C GLU A 108 -12.47 1.04 14.43
N LEU A 109 -12.48 1.63 15.62
CA LEU A 109 -11.26 1.81 16.40
C LEU A 109 -10.56 0.47 16.69
N SER A 110 -11.33 -0.54 17.09
CA SER A 110 -10.81 -1.89 17.35
C SER A 110 -10.21 -2.53 16.10
N GLU A 111 -10.84 -2.32 14.93
CA GLU A 111 -10.33 -2.80 13.65
C GLU A 111 -9.01 -2.11 13.27
N ARG A 112 -8.91 -0.79 13.45
CA ARG A 112 -7.67 -0.03 13.18
C ARG A 112 -6.54 -0.45 14.11
N ILE A 113 -6.80 -0.56 15.42
CA ILE A 113 -5.83 -1.05 16.40
C ILE A 113 -5.41 -2.49 16.07
N GLY A 114 -6.35 -3.36 15.71
CA GLY A 114 -6.08 -4.74 15.32
C GLY A 114 -5.13 -4.83 14.11
N LYS A 115 -5.37 -4.02 13.07
CA LYS A 115 -4.49 -3.93 11.90
C LYS A 115 -3.10 -3.42 12.26
N ALA A 116 -3.01 -2.34 13.04
CA ALA A 116 -1.73 -1.79 13.49
C ALA A 116 -0.92 -2.80 14.31
N ARG A 117 -1.57 -3.54 15.23
CA ARG A 117 -0.92 -4.62 16.00
C ARG A 117 -0.41 -5.74 15.11
N GLN A 118 -1.21 -6.13 14.11
CA GLN A 118 -0.80 -7.14 13.14
C GLN A 118 0.44 -6.68 12.39
N TRP A 119 0.44 -5.48 11.82
CA TRP A 119 1.60 -4.93 11.12
C TRP A 119 2.83 -4.80 12.01
N GLN A 120 2.67 -4.35 13.26
CA GLN A 120 3.75 -4.28 14.22
C GLN A 120 4.36 -5.67 14.51
N THR A 121 3.51 -6.69 14.68
CA THR A 121 3.95 -8.07 14.89
C THR A 121 4.68 -8.62 13.67
N ASP A 122 4.16 -8.35 12.48
CA ASP A 122 4.75 -8.81 11.22
C ASP A 122 6.12 -8.14 10.98
N LEU A 123 6.26 -6.84 11.27
CA LEU A 123 7.55 -6.14 11.26
C LEU A 123 8.53 -6.76 12.28
N GLN A 124 8.11 -6.96 13.53
CA GLN A 124 8.97 -7.58 14.56
C GLN A 124 9.48 -8.95 14.13
N ARG A 125 8.61 -9.78 13.56
CA ARG A 125 8.99 -11.09 13.03
C ARG A 125 9.98 -10.97 11.89
N TRP A 126 9.78 -10.03 10.97
CA TRP A 126 10.68 -9.83 9.84
C TRP A 126 12.10 -9.43 10.29
N PHE A 127 12.23 -8.49 11.23
CA PHE A 127 13.55 -8.10 11.76
C PHE A 127 14.22 -9.26 12.51
N HIS A 128 13.46 -10.03 13.26
CA HIS A 128 13.96 -11.22 13.93
C HIS A 128 14.49 -12.27 12.93
N GLN A 129 13.76 -12.48 11.82
CA GLN A 129 14.11 -13.48 10.81
C GLN A 129 15.27 -13.07 9.91
N THR A 130 15.35 -11.80 9.53
CA THR A 130 16.39 -11.30 8.61
C THR A 130 17.71 -10.96 9.31
N GLY A 131 17.72 -10.90 10.65
CA GLY A 131 18.88 -10.46 11.42
C GLY A 131 19.26 -9.00 11.18
N LYS A 132 18.46 -8.25 10.41
CA LYS A 132 18.62 -6.82 10.21
C LYS A 132 18.19 -6.09 11.47
N LYS A 133 18.87 -4.99 11.77
CA LYS A 133 18.46 -4.13 12.88
C LYS A 133 17.48 -3.07 12.36
N PRO A 134 16.49 -2.66 13.16
CA PRO A 134 15.63 -1.54 12.83
C PRO A 134 16.34 -0.17 12.92
N GLU A 135 17.66 -0.14 13.09
CA GLU A 135 18.47 1.09 13.20
C GLU A 135 18.61 1.85 11.87
N ASP A 136 18.29 1.22 10.74
CA ASP A 136 18.50 1.81 9.40
C ASP A 136 17.32 2.71 8.94
N ASP A 137 16.16 2.65 9.60
CA ASP A 137 14.97 3.47 9.26
C ASP A 137 14.25 3.99 10.52
N ASP A 138 14.33 5.30 10.73
CA ASP A 138 13.73 6.00 11.86
C ASP A 138 12.22 5.78 11.95
N ALA A 139 11.52 5.69 10.80
CA ALA A 139 10.08 5.48 10.78
C ALA A 139 9.71 4.08 11.32
N THR A 140 10.42 3.05 10.87
CA THR A 140 10.19 1.67 11.32
C THR A 140 10.45 1.50 12.82
N LYS A 141 11.51 2.14 13.35
CA LYS A 141 11.80 2.11 14.79
C LYS A 141 10.65 2.70 15.60
N VAL A 142 10.13 3.86 15.19
CA VAL A 142 9.00 4.51 15.86
C VAL A 142 7.77 3.59 15.90
N PHE A 143 7.46 2.90 14.80
CA PHE A 143 6.31 1.98 14.76
C PHE A 143 6.51 0.70 15.59
N LEU A 144 7.74 0.21 15.73
CA LEU A 144 8.04 -0.97 16.56
C LEU A 144 7.95 -0.69 18.06
N GLU A 145 8.35 0.51 18.48
CA GLU A 145 8.31 0.95 19.88
C GLU A 145 6.97 1.58 20.28
N LEU A 146 6.06 1.77 19.32
CA LEU A 146 4.79 2.42 19.53
C LEU A 146 3.87 1.61 20.46
N ASP A 147 3.41 2.24 21.54
CA ASP A 147 2.33 1.71 22.35
C ASP A 147 0.98 1.94 21.67
N LEU A 148 0.38 0.84 21.22
CA LEU A 148 -0.93 0.80 20.56
C LEU A 148 -2.09 0.74 21.55
N GLU A 149 -1.83 0.57 22.85
CA GLU A 149 -2.84 0.56 23.90
C GLU A 149 -3.09 1.95 24.50
N ASP A 150 -2.22 2.90 24.19
CA ASP A 150 -2.30 4.29 24.64
C ASP A 150 -3.69 4.91 24.30
N PRO A 151 -4.45 5.35 25.32
CA PRO A 151 -5.77 5.95 25.12
C PRO A 151 -5.72 7.32 24.44
N GLU A 152 -4.58 8.02 24.49
CA GLU A 152 -4.40 9.33 23.85
C GLU A 152 -3.95 9.21 22.38
N ARG A 153 -3.60 8.00 21.93
CA ARG A 153 -3.17 7.76 20.55
C ARG A 153 -4.34 7.92 19.58
N VAL A 154 -4.09 8.74 18.56
CA VAL A 154 -4.99 8.94 17.42
C VAL A 154 -4.60 7.99 16.29
N PHE A 155 -5.55 7.19 15.85
CA PHE A 155 -5.50 6.25 14.74
C PHE A 155 -6.27 6.82 13.54
N ASP A 156 -5.87 7.99 13.08
CA ASP A 156 -6.47 8.61 11.90
C ASP A 156 -6.06 7.88 10.61
N GLN A 157 -6.74 8.20 9.51
CA GLN A 157 -6.49 7.54 8.23
C GLN A 157 -5.06 7.78 7.75
N SER A 158 -4.52 8.98 7.98
CA SER A 158 -3.13 9.34 7.65
C SER A 158 -2.12 8.46 8.41
N PHE A 159 -2.30 8.29 9.71
CA PHE A 159 -1.47 7.40 10.52
C PHE A 159 -1.55 5.96 10.02
N MET A 160 -2.76 5.46 9.74
CA MET A 160 -2.95 4.09 9.25
C MET A 160 -2.29 3.87 7.87
N ASP A 161 -2.36 4.84 6.98
CA ASP A 161 -1.72 4.77 5.66
C ASP A 161 -0.20 4.84 5.77
N ASN A 162 0.35 5.72 6.62
CA ASN A 162 1.79 5.78 6.88
C ASN A 162 2.33 4.47 7.46
N PHE A 163 1.63 3.89 8.45
CA PHE A 163 2.01 2.59 9.02
C PHE A 163 1.97 1.51 7.94
N LYS A 164 0.90 1.46 7.15
CA LYS A 164 0.76 0.52 6.05
C LYS A 164 1.87 0.67 5.02
N ASP A 165 2.26 1.89 4.68
CA ASP A 165 3.32 2.16 3.70
C ASP A 165 4.69 1.69 4.22
N VAL A 166 4.99 1.89 5.51
CA VAL A 166 6.19 1.33 6.14
C VAL A 166 6.14 -0.20 6.17
N HIS A 167 5.01 -0.77 6.58
CA HIS A 167 4.83 -2.22 6.56
C HIS A 167 4.99 -2.78 5.14
N GLN A 168 4.47 -2.09 4.12
CA GLN A 168 4.63 -2.50 2.73
C GLN A 168 6.06 -2.28 2.23
N SER A 169 6.74 -1.19 2.55
CA SER A 169 8.13 -1.01 2.08
C SER A 169 9.04 -2.13 2.60
N VAL A 170 8.80 -2.60 3.83
CA VAL A 170 9.56 -3.70 4.45
C VAL A 170 9.09 -5.07 3.96
N CYS A 171 7.78 -5.31 3.82
CA CYS A 171 7.23 -6.64 3.53
C CYS A 171 6.84 -6.90 2.06
N ASN A 172 6.67 -5.88 1.20
CA ASN A 172 6.28 -6.02 -0.21
C ASN A 172 7.32 -6.69 -1.13
N PRO A 173 8.65 -6.70 -0.83
CA PRO A 173 9.58 -7.59 -1.54
C PRO A 173 9.13 -9.06 -1.51
N ILE A 174 8.33 -9.48 -0.52
CA ILE A 174 7.82 -10.85 -0.36
C ILE A 174 6.55 -11.12 -1.19
N LEU A 175 5.65 -10.14 -1.35
CA LEU A 175 4.33 -10.34 -1.99
C LEU A 175 4.38 -10.37 -3.53
N ARG A 176 5.40 -9.77 -4.15
CA ARG A 176 5.53 -9.76 -5.62
C ARG A 176 5.95 -11.10 -6.24
N PHE A 177 6.44 -12.06 -5.45
CA PHE A 177 6.99 -13.31 -5.98
C PHE A 177 6.29 -14.60 -5.51
N ILE A 178 5.15 -14.50 -4.84
CA ILE A 178 4.40 -15.68 -4.39
C ILE A 178 3.01 -15.74 -5.04
N PRO A 179 2.88 -16.34 -6.25
CA PRO A 179 1.60 -16.86 -6.71
C PRO A 179 1.26 -18.22 -6.07
N LEU A 180 2.24 -18.94 -5.48
CA LEU A 180 2.09 -20.36 -5.13
C LEU A 180 2.04 -20.71 -3.63
N PHE A 181 2.41 -19.83 -2.71
CA PHE A 181 2.33 -20.08 -1.25
C PHE A 181 1.12 -19.43 -0.56
N ARG A 182 0.01 -19.23 -1.29
CA ARG A 182 -1.25 -18.78 -0.67
C ARG A 182 -1.90 -19.83 0.25
N PHE A 183 -1.30 -21.01 0.42
CA PHE A 183 -1.88 -22.15 1.14
C PHE A 183 -1.19 -22.57 2.45
N CYS A 184 -0.08 -21.98 2.88
CA CYS A 184 0.66 -22.48 4.05
C CYS A 184 0.85 -21.48 5.20
N ILE A 185 0.05 -20.41 5.30
CA ILE A 185 -0.05 -19.67 6.58
C ILE A 185 -1.16 -20.33 7.40
N ILE A 186 -0.88 -21.54 7.91
CA ILE A 186 -1.60 -22.09 9.07
C ILE A 186 -0.80 -21.66 10.31
N PRO A 187 -1.39 -20.97 11.31
CA PRO A 187 -0.63 -20.13 12.24
C PRO A 187 0.03 -20.86 13.43
N SER A 188 0.40 -22.14 13.31
CA SER A 188 0.72 -22.92 14.54
C SER A 188 1.95 -23.82 14.54
N ARG A 189 2.77 -23.90 13.49
CA ARG A 189 4.06 -24.61 13.55
C ARG A 189 4.84 -24.42 12.25
N LEU A 190 5.71 -23.42 12.19
CA LEU A 190 6.79 -23.37 11.22
C LEU A 190 8.05 -23.20 12.05
N ASP A 191 8.83 -24.27 12.15
CA ASP A 191 10.13 -24.27 12.82
C ASP A 191 11.05 -23.25 12.12
N ASP A 192 11.85 -22.51 12.89
CA ASP A 192 12.73 -21.42 12.43
C ASP A 192 13.61 -21.82 11.24
N HIS A 193 13.96 -23.10 11.10
CA HIS A 193 14.76 -23.63 10.01
C HIS A 193 14.08 -23.60 8.62
N VAL A 194 12.75 -23.69 8.56
CA VAL A 194 12.02 -23.70 7.26
C VAL A 194 11.95 -22.30 6.65
N VAL A 195 11.83 -21.27 7.50
CA VAL A 195 11.74 -19.87 7.07
C VAL A 195 13.11 -19.35 6.61
N ILE A 196 14.19 -19.70 7.30
CA ILE A 196 15.57 -19.35 6.89
C ILE A 196 15.86 -19.94 5.50
N PHE A 197 15.46 -21.19 5.24
CA PHE A 197 15.66 -21.83 3.94
C PHE A 197 14.92 -21.11 2.80
N THR A 198 13.74 -20.54 3.07
CA THR A 198 13.01 -19.75 2.07
C THR A 198 13.64 -18.37 1.82
N CYS A 199 14.20 -17.71 2.84
CA CYS A 199 14.88 -16.43 2.67
C CYS A 199 16.21 -16.59 1.91
N ASP A 200 17.02 -17.61 2.24
CA ASP A 200 18.24 -17.91 1.49
C ASP A 200 17.93 -18.30 0.04
N ALA A 201 16.87 -19.08 -0.20
CA ALA A 201 16.43 -19.40 -1.56
C ALA A 201 15.97 -18.16 -2.34
N MET A 202 15.39 -17.16 -1.67
CA MET A 202 14.96 -15.90 -2.30
C MET A 202 16.15 -15.03 -2.71
N VAL A 203 17.15 -14.85 -1.85
CA VAL A 203 18.39 -14.11 -2.18
C VAL A 203 19.11 -14.79 -3.35
N ASN A 204 19.25 -16.12 -3.29
CA ASN A 204 19.85 -16.90 -4.37
C ASN A 204 19.08 -16.79 -5.70
N TYR A 205 17.75 -16.60 -5.65
CA TYR A 205 16.92 -16.46 -6.84
C TYR A 205 16.99 -15.05 -7.45
N GLU A 206 17.07 -14.00 -6.63
CA GLU A 206 17.30 -12.64 -7.11
C GLU A 206 18.66 -12.51 -7.81
N GLU A 207 19.72 -13.01 -7.16
CA GLU A 207 21.06 -13.09 -7.77
C GLU A 207 21.02 -13.88 -9.09
N TRP A 208 20.25 -14.96 -9.13
CA TRP A 208 20.07 -15.74 -10.36
C TRP A 208 19.33 -14.96 -11.45
N ILE A 209 18.29 -14.18 -11.13
CA ILE A 209 17.56 -13.36 -12.13
C ILE A 209 18.49 -12.31 -12.72
N GLU A 210 19.25 -11.60 -11.88
CA GLU A 210 20.18 -10.56 -12.35
C GLU A 210 21.25 -11.17 -13.26
N LEU A 211 21.82 -12.31 -12.85
CA LEU A 211 22.79 -13.05 -13.65
C LEU A 211 22.17 -13.58 -14.97
N ALA A 212 20.94 -14.08 -14.92
CA ALA A 212 20.20 -14.57 -16.08
C ALA A 212 19.90 -13.45 -17.07
N GLN A 213 19.46 -12.29 -16.59
CA GLN A 213 19.23 -11.11 -17.41
C GLN A 213 20.52 -10.63 -18.06
N PHE A 214 21.60 -10.53 -17.29
CA PHE A 214 22.92 -10.15 -17.81
C PHE A 214 23.38 -11.12 -18.90
N SER A 215 23.32 -12.43 -18.64
CA SER A 215 23.72 -13.46 -19.58
C SER A 215 22.86 -13.46 -20.86
N TYR A 216 21.55 -13.23 -20.73
CA TYR A 216 20.63 -13.14 -21.87
C TYR A 216 20.97 -11.95 -22.76
N VAL A 217 21.12 -10.76 -22.17
CA VAL A 217 21.44 -9.53 -22.91
C VAL A 217 22.79 -9.66 -23.61
N GLU A 218 23.81 -10.17 -22.92
CA GLU A 218 25.12 -10.42 -23.52
C GLU A 218 25.03 -11.39 -24.71
N ALA A 219 24.27 -12.47 -24.57
CA ALA A 219 24.11 -13.46 -25.63
C ALA A 219 23.34 -12.90 -26.84
N ILE A 220 22.32 -12.05 -26.63
CA ILE A 220 21.61 -11.36 -27.72
C ILE A 220 22.53 -10.39 -28.45
N VAL A 221 23.37 -9.62 -27.75
CA VAL A 221 24.35 -8.73 -28.40
C VAL A 221 25.32 -9.52 -29.27
N LYS A 222 25.90 -10.60 -28.74
CA LYS A 222 26.78 -11.50 -29.50
C LYS A 222 26.07 -12.10 -30.72
N LEU A 223 24.81 -12.46 -30.57
CA LEU A 223 24.00 -13.03 -31.63
C LEU A 223 23.73 -11.99 -32.75
N ASP A 224 23.45 -10.74 -32.39
CA ASP A 224 23.28 -9.64 -33.35
C ASP A 224 24.57 -9.37 -34.14
N GLU A 225 25.73 -9.35 -33.47
CA GLU A 225 27.04 -9.22 -34.14
C GLU A 225 27.29 -10.37 -35.13
N LEU A 226 27.02 -11.61 -34.73
CA LEU A 226 27.17 -12.78 -35.59
C LEU A 226 26.20 -12.77 -36.77
N TRP A 227 24.95 -12.32 -36.57
CA TRP A 227 23.99 -12.16 -37.65
C TRP A 227 24.42 -11.12 -38.68
N GLU A 228 25.04 -10.02 -38.25
CA GLU A 228 25.60 -9.02 -39.16
C GLU A 228 26.79 -9.57 -39.96
N GLN A 229 27.71 -10.25 -39.27
CA GLN A 229 28.89 -10.86 -39.89
C GLN A 229 28.51 -11.97 -40.88
N CYS A 230 27.48 -12.75 -40.58
CA CYS A 230 26.98 -13.80 -41.45
C CYS A 230 25.98 -13.31 -42.52
N HIS A 231 25.63 -12.02 -42.52
CA HIS A 231 24.63 -11.40 -43.39
C HIS A 231 23.24 -12.06 -43.34
N ILE A 232 22.79 -12.39 -42.13
CA ILE A 232 21.49 -13.03 -41.86
C ILE A 232 20.38 -11.95 -41.87
N PRO A 233 19.34 -12.09 -42.75
CA PRO A 233 18.22 -11.16 -42.82
C PRO A 233 17.46 -11.01 -41.50
N GLN A 234 16.91 -9.83 -41.24
CA GLN A 234 16.13 -9.56 -40.02
C GLN A 234 14.87 -10.43 -39.92
N THR A 235 14.30 -10.89 -41.04
CA THR A 235 13.08 -11.71 -41.09
C THR A 235 13.22 -13.08 -40.45
N ILE A 236 14.45 -13.58 -40.29
CA ILE A 236 14.72 -14.91 -39.70
C ILE A 236 15.32 -14.81 -38.28
N ARG A 237 15.44 -13.61 -37.73
CA ARG A 237 15.88 -13.38 -36.34
C ARG A 237 14.68 -13.63 -35.41
N GLN A 238 14.70 -14.71 -34.64
CA GLN A 238 13.53 -15.21 -33.89
C GLN A 238 13.59 -14.96 -32.37
N PHE A 239 14.57 -14.21 -31.86
CA PHE A 239 14.73 -13.99 -30.42
C PHE A 239 14.25 -12.60 -29.97
N PRO A 240 13.49 -12.51 -28.86
CA PRO A 240 13.15 -11.25 -28.23
C PRO A 240 14.41 -10.51 -27.77
N ARG A 241 14.44 -9.18 -27.96
CA ARG A 241 15.57 -8.34 -27.53
C ARG A 241 15.65 -8.13 -26.03
N GLU A 242 14.51 -8.20 -25.35
CA GLU A 242 14.39 -7.94 -23.92
C GLU A 242 14.15 -9.24 -23.15
N PHE A 243 14.80 -9.36 -21.99
CA PHE A 243 14.56 -10.47 -21.08
C PHE A 243 13.31 -10.20 -20.23
N ASN A 244 12.36 -11.13 -20.23
CA ASN A 244 11.19 -11.06 -19.36
C ASN A 244 11.24 -12.18 -18.30
N PRO A 245 11.47 -11.85 -17.01
CA PRO A 245 11.54 -12.83 -15.93
C PRO A 245 10.26 -13.65 -15.70
N SER A 246 9.12 -13.18 -16.21
CA SER A 246 7.83 -13.87 -16.04
C SER A 246 7.57 -14.96 -17.09
N THR A 247 8.29 -14.93 -18.22
CA THR A 247 8.08 -15.84 -19.35
C THR A 247 9.33 -16.60 -19.75
N HIS A 248 10.51 -16.05 -19.53
CA HIS A 248 11.77 -16.69 -19.89
C HIS A 248 12.23 -17.63 -18.79
N THR A 249 12.41 -18.90 -19.16
CA THR A 249 12.88 -19.95 -18.24
C THR A 249 14.38 -20.18 -18.46
N ALA A 250 15.06 -20.87 -17.54
CA ALA A 250 16.43 -21.34 -17.72
C ALA A 250 16.65 -22.11 -19.05
N SER A 251 15.61 -22.77 -19.56
CA SER A 251 15.64 -23.42 -20.88
C SER A 251 15.81 -22.43 -22.03
N ASP A 252 15.30 -21.21 -21.93
CA ASP A 252 15.39 -20.21 -22.99
C ASP A 252 16.77 -19.55 -23.02
N LEU A 253 17.40 -19.37 -21.85
CA LEU A 253 18.81 -19.00 -21.74
C LEU A 253 19.69 -20.02 -22.48
N ALA A 254 19.47 -21.31 -22.23
CA ALA A 254 20.23 -22.39 -22.87
C ALA A 254 20.03 -22.41 -24.39
N LYS A 255 18.81 -22.15 -24.89
CA LYS A 255 18.54 -22.07 -26.34
C LYS A 255 19.31 -20.94 -27.02
N ILE A 256 19.35 -19.76 -26.41
CA ILE A 256 20.08 -18.62 -26.98
C ILE A 256 21.59 -18.87 -26.97
N GLN A 257 22.12 -19.39 -25.87
CA GLN A 257 23.54 -19.75 -25.79
C GLN A 257 23.91 -20.80 -26.84
N GLN A 258 23.06 -21.81 -27.04
CA GLN A 258 23.26 -22.84 -28.06
C GLN A 258 23.24 -22.25 -29.48
N GLU A 259 22.34 -21.31 -29.77
CA GLU A 259 22.29 -20.68 -31.09
C GLU A 259 23.51 -19.78 -31.34
N VAL A 260 23.97 -19.04 -30.31
CA VAL A 260 25.24 -18.29 -30.38
C VAL A 260 26.41 -19.23 -30.69
N GLU A 261 26.51 -20.37 -30.01
CA GLU A 261 27.59 -21.34 -30.25
C GLU A 261 27.53 -21.91 -31.69
N LYS A 262 26.33 -22.27 -32.13
CA LYS A 262 26.10 -22.80 -33.49
C LYS A 262 26.47 -21.79 -34.57
N LEU A 263 26.06 -20.53 -34.42
CA LEU A 263 26.41 -19.46 -35.37
C LEU A 263 27.88 -19.09 -35.32
N SER A 264 28.48 -19.06 -34.14
CA SER A 264 29.92 -18.84 -33.98
C SER A 264 30.73 -19.92 -34.70
N ARG A 265 30.36 -21.20 -34.54
CA ARG A 265 30.99 -22.31 -35.26
C ARG A 265 30.79 -22.20 -36.77
N PHE A 266 29.57 -21.90 -37.22
CA PHE A 266 29.25 -21.72 -38.63
C PHE A 266 30.06 -20.58 -39.28
N HIS A 267 30.23 -19.47 -38.54
CA HIS A 267 31.04 -18.34 -38.97
C HIS A 267 32.52 -18.73 -39.06
N GLN A 268 33.05 -19.41 -38.05
CA GLN A 268 34.44 -19.85 -38.01
C GLN A 268 34.78 -20.83 -39.14
N GLU A 269 33.90 -21.80 -39.43
CA GLU A 269 34.07 -22.73 -40.56
C GLU A 269 34.12 -22.02 -41.92
N ARG A 270 33.46 -20.87 -42.05
CA ARG A 270 33.32 -20.13 -43.31
C ARG A 270 34.06 -18.79 -43.28
N GLN A 271 34.98 -18.61 -42.35
CA GLN A 271 35.67 -17.34 -42.13
C GLN A 271 36.38 -16.85 -43.41
N ASP A 272 37.00 -17.76 -44.16
CA ASP A 272 37.66 -17.45 -45.43
C ASP A 272 36.69 -16.93 -46.51
N VAL A 273 35.46 -17.45 -46.53
CA VAL A 273 34.42 -17.02 -47.47
C VAL A 273 33.95 -15.61 -47.10
N TYR A 274 33.72 -15.36 -45.82
CA TYR A 274 33.33 -14.03 -45.34
C TYR A 274 34.45 -12.99 -45.53
N ALA A 275 35.71 -13.38 -45.38
CA ALA A 275 36.85 -12.52 -45.68
C ALA A 275 36.87 -12.10 -47.15
N LYS A 276 36.73 -13.05 -48.08
CA LYS A 276 36.65 -12.76 -49.54
C LYS A 276 35.42 -11.92 -49.89
N LEU A 277 34.28 -12.17 -49.23
CA LEU A 277 33.06 -11.38 -49.45
C LEU A 277 33.24 -9.93 -48.98
N LYS A 278 33.92 -9.74 -47.83
CA LYS A 278 34.24 -8.41 -47.32
C LYS A 278 35.20 -7.68 -48.26
N GLU A 279 36.26 -8.34 -48.71
CA GLU A 279 37.20 -7.82 -49.70
C GLU A 279 36.49 -7.41 -51.00
N TRP A 280 35.62 -8.28 -51.52
CA TRP A 280 34.82 -8.00 -52.70
C TRP A 280 33.93 -6.76 -52.52
N LYS A 281 33.25 -6.62 -51.36
CA LYS A 281 32.43 -5.43 -51.07
C LYS A 281 33.26 -4.15 -51.02
N THR A 282 34.45 -4.20 -50.43
CA THR A 282 35.37 -3.05 -50.38
C THR A 282 35.84 -2.66 -51.78
N LEU A 283 36.36 -3.61 -52.56
CA LEU A 283 36.81 -3.36 -53.93
C LEU A 283 35.67 -2.86 -54.83
N TRP A 284 34.45 -3.38 -54.63
CA TRP A 284 33.27 -2.92 -55.35
C TRP A 284 32.91 -1.48 -54.99
N MET A 285 32.95 -1.12 -53.71
CA MET A 285 32.72 0.24 -53.24
C MET A 285 33.75 1.22 -53.82
N GLU A 286 35.04 0.87 -53.77
CA GLU A 286 36.12 1.65 -54.38
C GLU A 286 35.91 1.83 -55.88
N LYS A 287 35.52 0.76 -56.60
CA LYS A 287 35.19 0.84 -58.02
C LYS A 287 34.03 1.81 -58.29
N VAL A 288 32.94 1.71 -57.52
CA VAL A 288 31.77 2.60 -57.66
C VAL A 288 32.17 4.05 -57.38
N GLU A 289 33.02 4.30 -56.38
CA GLU A 289 33.58 5.63 -56.12
C GLU A 289 34.42 6.12 -57.30
N TYR A 290 35.31 5.31 -57.86
CA TYR A 290 36.09 5.67 -59.04
C TYR A 290 35.21 5.97 -60.25
N GLU A 291 34.18 5.16 -60.50
CA GLU A 291 33.21 5.40 -61.58
C GLU A 291 32.42 6.70 -61.35
N SER A 292 31.99 6.96 -60.11
CA SER A 292 31.33 8.22 -59.73
C SER A 292 32.24 9.42 -60.00
N HIS A 293 33.49 9.38 -59.54
CA HIS A 293 34.48 10.44 -59.78
C HIS A 293 34.81 10.62 -61.27
N ALA A 294 34.86 9.54 -62.05
CA ALA A 294 35.11 9.59 -63.49
C ALA A 294 33.89 10.10 -64.28
N SER A 295 32.68 9.85 -63.80
CA SER A 295 31.42 10.32 -64.40
C SER A 295 31.10 11.78 -64.09
N ASP A 296 31.79 12.38 -63.11
CA ASP A 296 31.60 13.77 -62.75
C ASP A 296 32.14 14.70 -63.86
N LYS A 297 31.22 15.44 -64.49
CA LYS A 297 31.55 16.44 -65.53
C LYS A 297 32.50 17.52 -65.00
N SER A 298 32.53 17.73 -63.68
CA SER A 298 33.41 18.69 -63.02
C SER A 298 34.90 18.27 -63.03
N ALA A 299 35.20 16.98 -63.20
CA ALA A 299 36.55 16.42 -63.18
C ALA A 299 37.45 17.00 -64.30
N TYR A 300 36.86 17.36 -65.45
CA TYR A 300 37.57 17.97 -66.56
C TYR A 300 37.73 19.50 -66.43
N THR A 301 36.83 20.19 -65.73
CA THR A 301 36.96 21.64 -65.43
C THR A 301 38.10 21.93 -64.46
N ASN A 302 38.34 21.06 -63.47
CA ASN A 302 39.43 21.25 -62.49
C ASN A 302 40.82 20.79 -62.98
N ARG A 303 40.89 19.91 -63.99
CA ARG A 303 42.18 19.59 -64.65
C ARG A 303 42.72 20.73 -65.52
N GLY A 304 41.83 21.47 -66.19
CA GLY A 304 42.22 22.65 -66.99
C GLY A 304 42.83 23.77 -66.13
N GLY A 305 42.26 24.00 -64.94
CA GLY A 305 42.78 25.00 -63.98
C GLY A 305 44.15 24.64 -63.40
N GLN A 306 44.40 23.37 -63.06
CA GLN A 306 45.72 22.93 -62.59
C GLN A 306 46.78 23.06 -63.68
N LEU A 307 46.48 22.70 -64.94
CA LEU A 307 47.42 22.86 -66.06
C LEU A 307 47.78 24.33 -66.31
N GLN A 308 46.82 25.25 -66.16
CA GLN A 308 47.04 26.69 -66.30
C GLN A 308 47.93 27.25 -65.18
N VAL A 309 47.77 26.77 -63.94
CA VAL A 309 48.63 27.13 -62.81
C VAL A 309 50.05 26.59 -63.01
N THR A 310 50.21 25.33 -63.44
CA THR A 310 51.53 24.75 -63.72
C THR A 310 52.25 25.46 -64.87
N LEU A 311 51.54 25.83 -65.95
CA LEU A 311 52.10 26.61 -67.05
C LEU A 311 52.46 28.05 -66.65
N GLN A 312 51.67 28.70 -65.79
CA GLN A 312 51.99 30.04 -65.28
C GLN A 312 53.23 30.05 -64.38
N VAL A 313 53.48 28.97 -63.62
CA VAL A 313 54.70 28.81 -62.83
C VAL A 313 55.93 28.71 -63.75
N TYR A 314 55.84 27.96 -64.84
CA TYR A 314 56.94 27.82 -65.81
C TYR A 314 57.20 29.07 -66.67
N ILE A 315 56.19 29.91 -66.89
CA ILE A 315 56.34 31.17 -67.67
C ILE A 315 56.89 32.32 -66.79
N ARG A 316 56.88 32.17 -65.46
CA ARG A 316 57.36 33.19 -64.49
C ARG A 316 58.73 32.89 -63.87
N SER A 317 59.38 31.80 -64.26
CA SER A 317 60.75 31.42 -63.88
C SER A 317 61.72 31.63 -65.04
#